data_AF-A0A3A8NXJ8-F1
#
_entry.id   AF-A0A3A8NXJ8-F1
#
_cell.length_a   1.000
_cell.length_b   1.000
_cell.length_c   1.000
_cell.angle_alpha   90.00
_cell.angle_beta   90.00
_cell.angle_gamma   90.00
#
_symmetry.space_group_name_H-M   'P 1'
#
loop_
_entity.id
_entity.type
_entity.pdbx_description
1 polymer ?
#
loop_
_entity_poly.entity_id
_entity_poly.type
_entity_poly.pdbx_seq_one_letter_code
_entity_poly.pdbx_strand_id
1 'polypeptide(L)'
;MLWESNGLPPPFEESTPVFLVDDYLSLIEETFQGLVSSQRLYEQEALVEGERLNIRNVAQRLLARVRTGAHPDRIEMGRMLLEATTGLNCRAFFDDSGRLKNLTAATIVEDFLERGDADRYQPGVRYFFGHRIPD
;
A
#
# COMPACT_ATOMS: atom_id res chain seq x y z
N MET A 1 36.39 -10.25 -5.71
CA MET A 1 36.57 -9.20 -6.73
C MET A 1 36.35 -7.88 -6.02
N LEU A 2 37.44 -7.24 -5.58
CA LEU A 2 37.40 -5.92 -4.96
C LEU A 2 37.17 -4.90 -6.07
N TRP A 3 36.11 -4.10 -5.96
CA TRP A 3 35.81 -3.05 -6.91
C TRP A 3 36.79 -1.89 -6.64
N GLU A 4 37.79 -1.74 -7.49
CA GLU A 4 38.69 -0.59 -7.44
C GLU A 4 38.01 0.63 -8.05
N SER A 5 37.91 1.69 -7.26
CA SER A 5 37.33 2.97 -7.67
C SER A 5 38.09 3.55 -8.85
N ASN A 6 37.38 3.93 -9.91
CA ASN A 6 37.92 4.49 -11.15
C ASN A 6 38.35 5.97 -11.02
N GLY A 7 38.41 6.52 -9.81
CA GLY A 7 38.86 7.89 -9.53
C GLY A 7 37.96 8.99 -10.10
N LEU A 8 36.83 8.62 -10.72
CA LEU A 8 35.80 9.54 -11.16
C LEU A 8 34.89 9.83 -9.96
N PRO A 9 34.46 11.10 -9.77
CA PRO A 9 33.38 11.37 -8.82
C PRO A 9 32.16 10.53 -9.23
N PRO A 10 31.38 10.01 -8.27
CA PRO A 10 30.20 9.22 -8.58
C PRO A 10 29.31 10.00 -9.57
N PRO A 11 28.67 9.32 -10.55
CA PRO A 11 27.92 9.97 -11.63
C PRO A 11 26.73 10.82 -11.15
N PHE A 12 26.44 10.74 -9.85
CA PHE A 12 25.54 11.60 -9.11
C PHE A 12 26.32 11.95 -7.84
N GLU A 13 26.36 13.22 -7.45
CA GLU A 13 26.65 13.53 -6.04
C GLU A 13 25.69 12.68 -5.22
N GLU A 14 26.21 11.89 -4.27
CA GLU A 14 25.40 11.37 -3.16
C GLU A 14 24.98 12.57 -2.31
N SER A 15 24.14 13.42 -2.88
CA SER A 15 23.37 14.40 -2.14
C SER A 15 22.58 13.59 -1.13
N THR A 16 22.69 13.96 0.14
CA THR A 16 21.79 13.48 1.18
C THR A 16 20.39 13.49 0.58
N PRO A 17 19.71 12.33 0.44
CA PRO A 17 18.37 12.26 -0.12
C PRO A 17 17.55 13.41 0.47
N VAL A 18 16.82 14.16 -0.36
CA VAL A 18 16.09 15.39 0.05
C VAL A 18 15.15 15.14 1.24
N PHE A 19 14.84 13.88 1.53
CA PHE A 19 13.98 13.41 2.61
C PHE A 19 14.76 13.04 3.89
N LEU A 20 16.09 13.01 3.90
CA LEU A 20 16.91 12.73 5.09
C LEU A 20 17.39 14.03 5.75
N VAL A 21 16.47 14.99 5.89
CA VAL A 21 16.69 16.20 6.69
C VAL A 21 16.24 15.90 8.11
N ASP A 22 16.96 16.41 9.12
CA ASP A 22 16.68 16.15 10.54
C ASP A 22 15.21 16.39 10.92
N ASP A 23 14.57 17.38 10.31
CA ASP A 23 13.15 17.69 10.50
C ASP A 23 12.22 16.55 10.07
N TYR A 24 12.51 15.88 8.93
CA TYR A 24 11.71 14.76 8.46
C TYR A 24 11.93 13.52 9.31
N LEU A 25 13.16 13.26 9.75
CA LEU A 25 13.45 12.17 10.67
C LEU A 25 12.75 12.38 12.02
N SER A 26 12.79 13.61 12.54
CA SER A 26 12.08 13.99 13.76
C SER A 26 10.57 13.80 13.60
N LEU A 27 9.99 14.21 12.46
CA LEU A 27 8.58 13.99 12.16
C LEU A 27 8.21 12.50 12.11
N ILE A 28 9.07 11.66 11.53
CA ILE A 28 8.86 10.20 11.51
C ILE A 28 8.85 9.65 12.94
N GLU A 29 9.85 9.99 13.75
CA GLU A 29 9.96 9.52 15.12
C GLU A 29 8.77 9.97 15.96
N GLU A 30 8.40 11.25 15.91
CA GLU A 30 7.23 11.79 16.63
C GLU A 30 5.94 11.09 16.20
N THR A 31 5.73 10.90 14.90
CA THR A 31 4.55 10.21 14.37
C THR A 31 4.51 8.76 14.82
N PHE A 32 5.66 8.07 14.79
CA PHE A 32 5.79 6.70 15.26
C PHE A 32 5.48 6.59 16.76
N GLN A 33 6.08 7.43 17.60
CA GLN A 33 5.83 7.44 19.04
C GLN A 33 4.37 7.80 19.35
N GLY A 34 3.78 8.74 18.60
CA GLY A 34 2.36 9.07 18.68
C GLY A 34 1.46 7.88 18.35
N LEU A 35 1.79 7.11 17.31
CA LEU A 35 1.05 5.90 16.94
C LEU A 35 1.18 4.79 18.00
N VAL A 36 2.41 4.52 18.47
CA VAL A 36 2.67 3.50 19.50
C VAL A 36 2.00 3.84 20.83
N SER A 37 1.94 5.12 21.19
CA SER A 37 1.33 5.57 22.45
C SER A 37 -0.21 5.64 22.38
N SER A 38 -0.77 6.01 21.22
CA SER A 38 -2.23 6.16 21.05
C SER A 38 -2.94 4.86 20.67
N GLN A 39 -2.25 3.92 20.04
CA GLN A 39 -2.82 2.64 19.62
C GLN A 39 -2.13 1.49 20.34
N ARG A 40 -2.92 0.62 20.97
CA ARG A 40 -2.44 -0.72 21.35
C ARG A 40 -2.26 -1.55 20.08
N LEU A 41 -1.11 -1.40 19.46
CA LEU A 41 -0.65 -2.26 18.37
C LEU A 41 0.08 -3.44 18.98
N TYR A 42 -0.28 -4.64 18.55
CA TYR A 42 0.44 -5.87 18.91
C TYR A 42 1.43 -6.20 17.80
N GLU A 43 2.55 -6.84 18.12
CA GLU A 43 3.64 -7.20 17.18
C GLU A 43 3.14 -7.94 15.92
N GLN A 44 2.02 -8.65 16.05
CA GLN A 44 1.40 -9.47 15.02
C GLN A 44 0.42 -8.69 14.12
N GLU A 45 0.05 -7.45 14.49
CA GLU A 45 -0.90 -6.66 13.72
C GLU A 45 -0.25 -6.04 12.47
N ALA A 46 -0.83 -6.34 11.31
CA ALA A 46 -0.41 -5.71 10.06
C ALA A 46 -0.89 -4.26 10.00
N LEU A 47 0.01 -3.40 9.51
CA LEU A 47 -0.26 -2.00 9.23
C LEU A 47 -0.20 -1.73 7.72
N VAL A 48 -1.00 -0.77 7.27
CA VAL A 48 -0.99 -0.27 5.90
C VAL A 48 -1.23 1.23 5.90
N GLU A 49 -0.33 1.98 5.25
CA GLU A 49 -0.42 3.46 5.16
C GLU A 49 -0.61 4.16 6.51
N GLY A 50 0.06 3.65 7.56
CA GLY A 50 0.03 4.25 8.91
C GLY A 50 -1.15 3.82 9.80
N GLU A 51 -2.04 2.97 9.30
CA GLU A 51 -3.20 2.48 10.06
C GLU A 51 -3.19 0.95 10.18
N ARG A 52 -3.92 0.41 11.16
CA ARG A 52 -4.22 -1.03 11.22
C ARG A 52 -4.84 -1.49 9.90
N LEU A 53 -4.31 -2.56 9.32
CA LEU A 53 -4.79 -3.12 8.06
C LEU A 53 -6.30 -3.35 8.13
N ASN A 54 -7.05 -2.69 7.26
CA ASN A 54 -8.49 -2.85 7.14
C ASN A 54 -8.85 -2.90 5.65
N ILE A 55 -9.40 -4.03 5.20
CA ILE A 55 -9.66 -4.29 3.77
C ILE A 55 -10.73 -3.37 3.21
N ARG A 56 -11.71 -2.96 4.02
CA ARG A 56 -12.69 -1.94 3.64
C ARG A 56 -12.01 -0.60 3.37
N ASN A 57 -11.11 -0.15 4.27
CA ASN A 57 -10.37 1.10 4.09
C ASN A 57 -9.46 1.03 2.86
N VAL A 58 -8.77 -0.09 2.63
CA VAL A 58 -7.94 -0.32 1.44
C VAL A 58 -8.77 -0.19 0.16
N ALA A 59 -9.92 -0.86 0.08
CA ALA A 59 -10.81 -0.79 -1.07
C ALA A 59 -11.36 0.63 -1.29
N GLN A 60 -11.75 1.34 -0.23
CA GLN A 60 -12.22 2.74 -0.32
C GLN A 60 -11.13 3.68 -0.84
N ARG A 61 -9.89 3.57 -0.33
CA ARG A 61 -8.76 4.38 -0.81
C ARG A 61 -8.42 4.06 -2.25
N LEU A 62 -8.42 2.77 -2.63
CA LEU A 62 -8.22 2.34 -4.01
C LEU A 62 -9.29 2.93 -4.93
N LEU A 63 -10.57 2.84 -4.55
CA LEU A 63 -11.69 3.40 -5.32
C LEU A 63 -11.52 4.90 -5.56
N ALA A 64 -11.16 5.65 -4.51
CA ALA A 64 -10.92 7.08 -4.61
C ALA A 64 -9.78 7.40 -5.60
N ARG A 65 -8.66 6.66 -5.55
CA ARG A 65 -7.51 6.84 -6.43
C ARG A 65 -7.81 6.47 -7.88
N VAL A 66 -8.53 5.37 -8.09
CA VAL A 66 -8.95 4.91 -9.43
C VAL A 66 -9.89 5.93 -10.07
N ARG A 67 -10.82 6.53 -9.31
CA ARG A 67 -11.73 7.57 -9.82
C ARG A 67 -10.99 8.83 -10.26
N THR A 68 -9.93 9.23 -9.57
CA THR A 68 -9.12 10.41 -9.93
C THR A 68 -8.02 10.09 -10.95
N GLY A 69 -7.63 8.83 -11.09
CA GLY A 69 -6.50 8.40 -11.92
C GLY A 69 -5.13 8.87 -11.41
N ALA A 70 -5.05 9.35 -10.16
CA ALA A 70 -3.83 9.89 -9.57
C ALA A 70 -2.98 8.79 -8.92
N HIS A 71 -1.65 8.99 -8.89
CA HIS A 71 -0.69 8.12 -8.21
C HIS A 71 -0.76 6.64 -8.66
N PRO A 72 -0.30 6.32 -9.89
CA PRO A 72 -0.41 4.97 -10.45
C PRO A 72 0.26 3.90 -9.59
N ASP A 73 1.34 4.25 -8.89
CA ASP A 73 2.02 3.42 -7.89
C ASP A 73 1.11 3.06 -6.70
N ARG A 74 0.31 4.03 -6.23
CA ARG A 74 -0.65 3.83 -5.12
C ARG A 74 -1.89 3.07 -5.54
N ILE A 75 -2.29 3.20 -6.80
CA ILE A 75 -3.36 2.38 -7.38
C ILE A 75 -2.89 0.92 -7.45
N GLU A 76 -1.68 0.68 -7.98
CA GLU A 76 -1.15 -0.67 -8.10
C GLU A 76 -0.94 -1.34 -6.75
N MET A 77 -0.41 -0.61 -5.76
CA MET A 77 -0.27 -1.13 -4.39
C MET A 77 -1.62 -1.51 -3.78
N GLY A 78 -2.63 -0.64 -3.89
CA GLY A 78 -3.98 -0.94 -3.39
C GLY A 78 -4.61 -2.14 -4.10
N ARG A 79 -4.44 -2.24 -5.43
CA ARG A 79 -4.93 -3.35 -6.24
C ARG A 79 -4.27 -4.67 -5.83
N MET A 80 -2.94 -4.71 -5.74
CA MET A 80 -2.19 -5.90 -5.32
C MET A 80 -2.60 -6.35 -3.93
N LEU A 81 -2.72 -5.43 -2.98
CA LEU A 81 -3.10 -5.77 -1.62
C LEU A 81 -4.53 -6.33 -1.56
N LEU A 82 -5.47 -5.72 -2.29
CA LEU A 82 -6.84 -6.19 -2.35
C LEU A 82 -6.93 -7.58 -3.00
N GLU A 83 -6.31 -7.78 -4.16
CA GLU A 83 -6.29 -9.05 -4.88
C GLU A 83 -5.60 -10.16 -4.07
N ALA A 84 -4.39 -9.91 -3.55
CA ALA A 84 -3.64 -10.90 -2.78
C ALA A 84 -4.38 -11.30 -1.50
N THR A 85 -5.04 -10.36 -0.83
CA THR A 85 -5.79 -10.63 0.42
C THR A 85 -7.07 -11.40 0.13
N THR A 86 -7.83 -10.98 -0.88
CA THR A 86 -9.23 -11.42 -1.06
C THR A 86 -9.39 -12.52 -2.10
N GLY A 87 -8.45 -12.65 -3.03
CA GLY A 87 -8.60 -13.43 -4.25
C GLY A 87 -9.49 -12.75 -5.31
N LEU A 88 -9.89 -11.49 -5.11
CA LEU A 88 -10.64 -10.71 -6.11
C LEU A 88 -9.84 -10.60 -7.40
N ASN A 89 -10.41 -11.05 -8.51
CA ASN A 89 -9.76 -10.98 -9.81
C ASN A 89 -9.74 -9.53 -10.32
N CYS A 90 -8.56 -8.90 -10.23
CA CYS A 90 -8.36 -7.53 -10.67
C CYS A 90 -7.79 -7.44 -12.10
N ARG A 91 -7.72 -8.54 -12.87
CA ARG A 91 -7.17 -8.55 -14.24
C ARG A 91 -7.80 -7.49 -15.13
N ALA A 92 -9.12 -7.29 -15.01
CA ALA A 92 -9.87 -6.34 -15.83
C ALA A 92 -9.60 -4.86 -15.49
N PHE A 93 -8.76 -4.56 -14.49
CA PHE A 93 -8.29 -3.20 -14.23
C PHE A 93 -7.51 -2.64 -15.41
N PHE A 94 -6.80 -3.48 -16.17
CA PHE A 94 -5.94 -3.05 -17.27
C PHE A 94 -6.42 -3.63 -18.60
N ASP A 95 -6.17 -2.92 -19.70
CA ASP A 95 -6.25 -3.52 -21.04
C ASP A 95 -5.01 -4.36 -21.35
N ASP A 96 -5.00 -5.00 -22.52
CA ASP A 96 -3.88 -5.81 -22.99
C ASP A 96 -2.59 -4.98 -23.22
N SER A 97 -2.68 -3.64 -23.24
CA SER A 97 -1.54 -2.74 -23.31
C SER A 97 -1.04 -2.28 -21.93
N GLY A 98 -1.66 -2.76 -20.85
CA GLY A 98 -1.32 -2.39 -19.47
C GLY A 98 -1.87 -1.03 -19.04
N ARG A 99 -2.79 -0.42 -19.80
CA ARG A 99 -3.39 0.87 -19.42
C ARG A 99 -4.56 0.66 -18.47
N LEU A 100 -4.57 1.46 -17.41
CA LEU A 100 -5.63 1.42 -16.40
C LEU A 100 -6.97 1.85 -17.01
N LYS A 101 -8.00 1.02 -16.84
CA LYS A 101 -9.39 1.28 -17.17
C LYS A 101 -10.12 1.78 -15.93
N ASN A 102 -10.02 3.08 -15.64
CA ASN A 102 -10.54 3.68 -14.40
C ASN A 102 -12.00 3.30 -14.12
N LEU A 103 -12.88 3.37 -15.11
CA LEU A 103 -14.29 3.02 -14.93
C LEU A 103 -14.48 1.54 -14.57
N THR A 104 -13.83 0.63 -15.31
CA THR A 104 -13.91 -0.81 -15.04
C THR A 104 -13.35 -1.16 -13.67
N ALA A 105 -12.20 -0.61 -13.32
CA ALA A 105 -11.58 -0.81 -12.02
C ALA A 105 -12.47 -0.27 -10.88
N ALA A 106 -13.05 0.92 -11.05
CA ALA A 106 -13.96 1.50 -10.06
C ALA A 106 -15.18 0.59 -9.83
N THR A 107 -15.84 0.12 -10.90
CA THR A 107 -16.98 -0.79 -10.80
C THR A 107 -16.64 -2.08 -10.06
N ILE A 108 -15.47 -2.69 -10.33
CA ILE A 108 -15.05 -3.91 -9.63
C ILE A 108 -14.90 -3.66 -8.12
N VAL A 109 -14.32 -2.52 -7.72
CA VAL A 109 -14.12 -2.18 -6.31
C VAL A 109 -15.44 -1.77 -5.64
N GLU A 110 -16.32 -1.08 -6.35
CA GLU A 110 -17.68 -0.74 -5.91
C GLU A 110 -18.48 -2.01 -5.61
N ASP A 111 -18.54 -2.96 -6.57
CA ASP A 111 -19.22 -4.24 -6.40
C ASP A 111 -18.71 -5.01 -5.16
N PHE A 112 -17.40 -5.03 -4.95
CA PHE A 112 -16.79 -5.66 -3.78
C PHE A 112 -17.23 -4.98 -2.47
N LEU A 113 -17.27 -3.65 -2.43
CA LEU A 113 -17.70 -2.90 -1.25
C LEU A 113 -19.19 -3.06 -0.97
N GLU A 114 -20.04 -3.06 -2.01
CA GLU A 114 -21.49 -3.17 -1.92
C GLU A 114 -21.96 -4.55 -1.45
N ARG A 115 -21.26 -5.62 -1.84
CA ARG A 115 -21.54 -6.99 -1.37
C ARG A 115 -21.27 -7.20 0.12
N GLY A 116 -20.60 -6.26 0.79
CA GLY A 116 -20.13 -6.44 2.16
C GLY A 116 -18.97 -7.42 2.28
N ASP A 117 -18.34 -7.78 1.14
CA ASP A 117 -17.26 -8.77 1.08
C ASP A 117 -16.05 -8.36 1.93
N ALA A 118 -15.85 -7.06 2.15
CA ALA A 118 -14.78 -6.51 2.98
C ALA A 118 -14.96 -6.81 4.48
N ASP A 119 -16.19 -6.99 4.97
CA ASP A 119 -16.46 -7.09 6.41
C ASP A 119 -16.06 -8.44 7.02
N ARG A 120 -15.77 -9.44 6.18
CA ARG A 120 -15.29 -10.75 6.63
C ARG A 120 -13.83 -10.74 7.13
N TYR A 121 -13.08 -9.68 6.83
CA TYR A 121 -11.66 -9.58 7.15
C TYR A 121 -11.45 -8.80 8.44
N GLN A 122 -10.84 -9.46 9.42
CA GLN A 122 -10.57 -8.83 10.71
C GLN A 122 -9.50 -7.74 10.56
N PRO A 123 -9.70 -6.55 11.14
CA PRO A 123 -8.68 -5.51 11.16
C PRO A 123 -7.38 -6.00 11.81
N GLY A 124 -6.24 -5.68 11.21
CA GLY A 124 -4.90 -6.01 11.70
C GLY A 124 -4.43 -7.42 11.33
N VAL A 125 -5.28 -8.25 10.71
CA VAL A 125 -4.95 -9.63 10.37
C VAL A 125 -4.56 -9.74 8.91
N ARG A 126 -3.48 -10.47 8.63
CA ARG A 126 -3.03 -10.77 7.27
C ARG A 126 -3.82 -11.93 6.69
N TYR A 127 -4.18 -11.81 5.42
CA TYR A 127 -4.83 -12.86 4.66
C TYR A 127 -4.12 -13.05 3.32
N PHE A 128 -4.23 -14.25 2.77
CA PHE A 128 -3.84 -14.56 1.40
C PHE A 128 -4.96 -15.38 0.74
N PHE A 129 -5.53 -14.86 -0.34
CA PHE A 129 -6.64 -15.48 -1.07
C PHE A 129 -7.82 -15.90 -0.17
N GLY A 130 -8.18 -15.04 0.79
CA GLY A 130 -9.27 -15.29 1.74
C GLY A 130 -8.87 -16.12 2.95
N HIS A 131 -7.65 -16.66 3.00
CA HIS A 131 -7.18 -17.48 4.12
C HIS A 131 -6.36 -16.66 5.09
N ARG A 132 -6.70 -16.73 6.38
CA ARG A 132 -5.93 -16.08 7.44
C ARG A 132 -4.51 -16.64 7.48
N ILE A 133 -3.50 -15.77 7.45
CA ILE A 133 -2.10 -16.15 7.66
C ILE A 133 -1.88 -16.30 9.18
N PRO A 134 -1.39 -17.46 9.65
CA PRO A 134 -1.07 -17.67 11.06
C PRO A 134 0.07 -16.77 11.53
N ASP A 135 0.11 -16.54 12.83
CA ASP A 135 1.24 -15.89 13.52
C ASP A 135 2.42 -16.84 13.67
#